data_AF-R5DU32-F1
#
_entry.id   AF-R5DU32-F1
#
_cell.length_a   1.000
_cell.length_b   1.000
_cell.length_c   1.000
_cell.angle_alpha   90.00
_cell.angle_beta   90.00
_cell.angle_gamma   90.00
#
_symmetry.space_group_name_H-M   'P 1'
#
loop_
_entity.id
_entity.type
_entity.pdbx_description
1 polymer ?
#
loop_
_entity_poly.entity_id
_entity_poly.type
_entity_poly.pdbx_seq_one_letter_code
_entity_poly.pdbx_strand_id
1 'polypeptide(L)'
;MKVLRGFVLCLYCLMLAITGVSFLMGSTCKAAISDIVVYKSEDKITDAIASVYPNLKGDELDKVFDYLENDKDLRKIADMYVDAAIKVASSNKNKDKTLEEMLSETQTSEMNNAVSSFTDNLVSKVFGDEANNISGIAATLYNAVKQSVSLKVTEAVSYYTAGVVDGMSTKQRMIIKIYAMFTSVAAHVICIILTVINALLIFAAYKEKAGVIRGLGLGTTAGGLVLFILSKMFVNVGMRLSNRMVGRTVDFSMNGWYLFSGICVAAGVVMIVVAQVIKKNNN
;
A
#
# COMPACT_ATOMS: atom_id res chain seq x y z
N MET A 1 -10.34 -14.64 39.79
CA MET A 1 -10.19 -15.37 38.50
C MET A 1 -11.02 -14.81 37.34
N LYS A 2 -12.30 -14.40 37.51
CA LYS A 2 -13.12 -13.86 36.39
C LYS A 2 -12.56 -12.57 35.76
N VAL A 3 -12.10 -11.63 36.59
CA VAL A 3 -11.49 -10.36 36.15
C VAL A 3 -10.21 -10.59 35.32
N LEU A 4 -9.34 -11.49 35.79
CA LEU A 4 -8.11 -11.87 35.08
C LEU A 4 -8.39 -12.46 33.69
N ARG A 5 -9.40 -13.33 33.57
CA ARG A 5 -9.81 -13.91 32.27
C ARG A 5 -10.32 -12.86 31.30
N GLY A 6 -11.14 -11.92 31.78
CA GLY A 6 -11.63 -10.80 30.97
C GLY A 6 -10.51 -9.87 30.51
N PHE A 7 -9.54 -9.59 31.37
CA PHE A 7 -8.37 -8.77 31.04
C PHE A 7 -7.49 -9.42 29.95
N VAL A 8 -7.15 -10.70 30.10
CA VAL A 8 -6.34 -11.44 29.12
C VAL A 8 -7.05 -11.55 27.77
N LEU A 9 -8.37 -11.76 27.76
CA LEU A 9 -9.19 -11.73 26.54
C LEU A 9 -9.13 -10.38 25.82
N CYS A 10 -9.25 -9.29 26.58
CA CYS A 10 -9.20 -7.93 26.03
C CYS A 10 -7.82 -7.64 25.42
N LEU A 11 -6.74 -8.02 26.12
CA LEU A 11 -5.37 -7.88 25.61
C LEU A 11 -5.15 -8.69 24.31
N TYR A 12 -5.63 -9.93 24.26
CA TYR A 12 -5.51 -10.74 23.06
C TYR A 12 -6.29 -10.14 21.87
N CYS A 13 -7.51 -9.66 22.11
CA CYS A 13 -8.32 -8.95 21.11
C CYS A 13 -7.60 -7.72 20.55
N LEU A 14 -7.06 -6.88 21.44
CA LEU A 14 -6.33 -5.67 21.05
C LEU A 14 -5.07 -5.99 20.26
N MET A 15 -4.28 -6.98 20.71
CA MET A 15 -3.05 -7.36 20.01
C MET A 15 -3.32 -7.98 18.64
N LEU A 16 -4.40 -8.75 18.50
CA LEU A 16 -4.82 -9.30 17.23
C LEU A 16 -5.24 -8.18 16.25
N ALA A 17 -5.97 -7.18 16.73
CA ALA A 17 -6.34 -6.01 15.93
C ALA A 17 -5.09 -5.18 15.54
N ILE A 18 -4.17 -4.92 16.47
CA ILE A 18 -2.91 -4.19 16.21
C ILE A 18 -2.06 -4.94 15.18
N THR A 19 -1.99 -6.27 15.28
CA THR A 19 -1.28 -7.10 14.31
C THR A 19 -1.94 -7.02 12.93
N GLY A 20 -3.26 -7.09 12.83
CA GLY A 20 -3.96 -6.87 11.57
C GLY A 20 -3.67 -5.51 10.95
N VAL A 21 -3.69 -4.44 11.76
CA VAL A 21 -3.34 -3.08 11.31
C VAL A 21 -1.90 -3.00 10.82
N SER A 22 -0.93 -3.58 11.53
CA SER A 22 0.49 -3.47 11.16
C SER A 22 0.80 -4.12 9.81
N PHE A 23 0.14 -5.24 9.48
CA PHE A 23 0.29 -5.91 8.19
C PHE A 23 -0.42 -5.19 7.03
N LEU A 24 -1.55 -4.54 7.29
CA LEU A 24 -2.41 -4.02 6.21
C LEU A 24 -2.24 -2.52 5.97
N MET A 25 -1.87 -1.73 6.99
CA MET A 25 -1.76 -0.28 6.87
C MET A 25 -0.67 0.12 5.87
N GLY A 26 0.42 -0.65 5.80
CA GLY A 26 1.53 -0.42 4.88
C GLY A 26 1.12 -0.44 3.41
N SER A 27 0.60 -1.59 2.97
CA SER A 27 0.17 -1.76 1.58
C SER A 27 -0.96 -0.82 1.20
N THR A 28 -1.88 -0.54 2.12
CA THR A 28 -3.05 0.32 1.87
C THR A 28 -2.65 1.80 1.70
N CYS A 29 -1.77 2.32 2.55
CA CYS A 29 -1.23 3.67 2.42
C CYS A 29 -0.38 3.83 1.16
N LYS A 30 0.48 2.84 0.87
CA LYS A 30 1.36 2.87 -0.28
C LYS A 30 0.56 2.91 -1.59
N ALA A 31 -0.38 1.98 -1.76
CA ALA A 31 -1.24 1.93 -2.94
C ALA A 31 -1.98 3.27 -3.14
N ALA A 32 -2.56 3.82 -2.07
CA ALA A 32 -3.23 5.13 -2.13
C ALA A 32 -2.31 6.27 -2.62
N ILE A 33 -1.07 6.35 -2.15
CA ILE A 33 -0.12 7.39 -2.59
C ILE A 33 0.32 7.13 -4.03
N SER A 34 0.60 5.88 -4.38
CA SER A 34 1.00 5.44 -5.72
C SER A 34 -0.06 5.84 -6.76
N ASP A 35 -1.34 5.59 -6.48
CA ASP A 35 -2.45 5.93 -7.37
C ASP A 35 -2.53 7.43 -7.67
N ILE A 36 -2.22 8.27 -6.68
CA ILE A 36 -2.16 9.72 -6.91
C ILE A 36 -0.97 10.10 -7.79
N VAL A 37 0.18 9.48 -7.54
CA VAL A 37 1.40 9.75 -8.31
C VAL A 37 1.18 9.33 -9.77
N VAL A 38 0.54 8.18 -10.01
CA VAL A 38 0.13 7.70 -11.33
C VAL A 38 -0.81 8.72 -11.99
N TYR A 39 -1.94 9.04 -11.34
CA TYR A 39 -2.92 10.00 -11.87
C TYR A 39 -2.32 11.37 -12.23
N LYS A 40 -1.42 11.90 -11.40
CA LYS A 40 -0.75 13.19 -11.70
C LYS A 40 0.33 13.08 -12.77
N SER A 41 0.93 11.90 -12.92
CA SER A 41 1.95 11.66 -13.94
C SER A 41 1.32 11.44 -15.32
N GLU A 42 0.11 10.88 -15.39
CA GLU A 42 -0.66 10.69 -16.62
C GLU A 42 -0.75 11.97 -17.46
N ASP A 43 -1.16 13.09 -16.85
CA ASP A 43 -1.27 14.38 -17.55
C ASP A 43 0.06 14.79 -18.20
N LYS A 44 1.17 14.69 -17.45
CA LYS A 44 2.51 15.08 -17.94
C LYS A 44 3.07 14.11 -18.98
N ILE A 45 2.78 12.82 -18.85
CA ILE A 45 3.19 11.80 -19.83
C ILE A 45 2.41 12.02 -21.13
N THR A 46 1.13 12.36 -21.03
CA THR A 46 0.27 12.65 -22.17
C THR A 46 0.72 13.91 -22.91
N ASP A 47 1.03 15.00 -22.20
CA ASP A 47 1.62 16.20 -22.79
C ASP A 47 2.92 15.90 -23.54
N ALA A 48 3.75 15.00 -23.00
CA ALA A 48 4.99 14.57 -23.64
C ALA A 48 4.71 13.81 -24.94
N ILE A 49 3.74 12.90 -24.95
CA ILE A 49 3.33 12.16 -26.16
C ILE A 49 2.76 13.11 -27.20
N ALA A 50 1.88 14.04 -26.81
CA ALA A 50 1.29 15.03 -27.71
C ALA A 50 2.34 15.99 -28.30
N SER A 51 3.40 16.31 -27.55
CA SER A 51 4.49 17.17 -28.03
C SER A 51 5.35 16.50 -29.12
N VAL A 52 5.53 15.18 -29.03
CA VAL A 52 6.35 14.42 -29.97
C VAL A 52 5.50 13.85 -31.12
N TYR A 53 4.23 13.57 -30.87
CA TYR A 53 3.28 13.04 -31.85
C TYR A 53 1.98 13.87 -31.88
N PRO A 54 2.01 15.10 -32.41
CA PRO A 54 0.89 16.05 -32.39
C PRO A 54 -0.33 15.63 -33.25
N ASN A 55 -0.20 14.56 -34.03
CA ASN A 55 -1.30 13.99 -34.82
C ASN A 55 -2.16 12.99 -34.05
N LEU A 56 -1.76 12.60 -32.82
CA LEU A 56 -2.59 11.75 -31.96
C LEU A 56 -3.88 12.50 -31.60
N LYS A 57 -5.04 12.02 -32.05
CA LYS A 57 -6.35 12.70 -31.85
C LYS A 57 -7.48 11.69 -31.61
N GLY A 58 -8.53 12.16 -30.94
CA GLY A 58 -9.77 11.40 -30.72
C GLY A 58 -9.51 10.04 -30.07
N ASP A 59 -10.07 8.98 -30.65
CA ASP A 59 -10.04 7.61 -30.13
C ASP A 59 -8.63 7.04 -29.86
N GLU A 60 -7.58 7.56 -30.49
CA GLU A 60 -6.18 7.12 -30.24
C GLU A 60 -5.61 7.74 -28.97
N LEU A 61 -5.98 8.98 -28.66
CA LEU A 61 -5.60 9.66 -27.43
C LEU A 61 -6.35 9.05 -26.23
N ASP A 62 -7.62 8.71 -26.40
CA ASP A 62 -8.43 8.04 -25.38
C ASP A 62 -7.87 6.65 -25.03
N LYS A 63 -7.35 5.90 -26.01
CA LYS A 63 -6.65 4.62 -25.77
C LYS A 63 -5.35 4.77 -24.98
N VAL A 64 -4.66 5.89 -25.15
CA VAL A 64 -3.46 6.21 -24.35
C VAL A 64 -3.85 6.53 -22.92
N PHE A 65 -4.91 7.32 -22.70
CA PHE A 65 -5.44 7.58 -21.37
C PHE A 65 -5.90 6.28 -20.68
N ASP A 66 -6.73 5.47 -21.34
CA ASP A 66 -7.21 4.19 -20.81
C ASP A 66 -6.05 3.24 -20.46
N TYR A 67 -4.99 3.27 -21.26
CA TYR A 67 -3.80 2.48 -21.00
C TYR A 67 -3.06 3.01 -19.79
N LEU A 68 -2.73 4.30 -19.72
CA LEU A 68 -1.99 4.89 -18.60
C LEU A 68 -2.74 4.74 -17.27
N GLU A 69 -4.06 4.96 -17.26
CA GLU A 69 -4.90 4.86 -16.05
C GLU A 69 -4.90 3.45 -15.45
N ASN A 70 -4.82 2.42 -16.31
CA ASN A 70 -4.89 1.01 -15.90
C ASN A 70 -3.54 0.28 -15.98
N ASP A 71 -2.45 0.97 -16.32
CA ASP A 71 -1.17 0.30 -16.57
C ASP A 71 -0.50 -0.13 -15.25
N LYS A 72 -0.24 -1.44 -15.17
CA LYS A 72 0.39 -2.05 -14.00
C LYS A 72 1.87 -1.69 -13.87
N ASP A 73 2.55 -1.40 -14.98
CA ASP A 73 3.96 -1.05 -14.98
C ASP A 73 4.18 0.39 -14.51
N LEU A 74 3.32 1.35 -14.91
CA LEU A 74 3.33 2.73 -14.41
C LEU A 74 3.07 2.77 -12.90
N ARG A 75 2.09 2.00 -12.42
CA ARG A 75 1.82 1.86 -10.98
C ARG A 75 2.99 1.23 -10.23
N LYS A 76 3.67 0.24 -10.83
CA LYS A 76 4.89 -0.35 -10.27
C LYS A 76 6.04 0.66 -10.19
N ILE A 77 6.18 1.53 -11.19
CA ILE A 77 7.17 2.62 -11.17
C ILE A 77 6.84 3.58 -10.02
N ALA A 78 5.59 4.05 -9.92
CA ALA A 78 5.16 4.92 -8.83
C ALA A 78 5.39 4.28 -7.45
N ASP A 79 5.09 2.98 -7.29
CA ASP A 79 5.35 2.23 -6.06
C ASP A 79 6.83 2.25 -5.64
N MET A 80 7.76 2.12 -6.59
CA MET A 80 9.19 2.14 -6.30
C MET A 80 9.68 3.53 -5.88
N TYR A 81 9.19 4.59 -6.53
CA TYR A 81 9.51 5.96 -6.12
C TYR A 81 8.91 6.30 -4.76
N VAL A 82 7.67 5.86 -4.47
CA VAL A 82 7.04 6.03 -3.16
C VAL A 82 7.79 5.27 -2.07
N ASP A 83 8.26 4.05 -2.33
CA ASP A 83 9.10 3.30 -1.39
C ASP A 83 10.41 4.03 -1.09
N ALA A 84 11.06 4.57 -2.12
CA ALA A 84 12.26 5.37 -1.98
C ALA A 84 12.00 6.60 -1.09
N ALA A 85 10.92 7.32 -1.35
CA ALA A 85 10.53 8.51 -0.58
C ALA A 85 10.18 8.19 0.88
N ILE A 86 9.48 7.10 1.15
CA ILE A 86 9.18 6.65 2.53
C ILE A 86 10.49 6.31 3.26
N LYS A 87 11.41 5.57 2.61
CA LYS A 87 12.71 5.21 3.17
C LYS A 87 13.52 6.45 3.52
N VAL A 88 13.54 7.43 2.62
CA VAL A 88 14.17 8.73 2.80
C VAL A 88 13.55 9.50 3.97
N ALA A 89 12.23 9.68 3.99
CA ALA A 89 11.52 10.43 5.02
C ALA A 89 11.65 9.79 6.41
N SER A 90 11.78 8.47 6.46
CA SER A 90 11.98 7.72 7.71
C SER A 90 13.42 7.75 8.24
N SER A 91 14.41 8.06 7.39
CA SER A 91 15.82 8.09 7.76
C SER A 91 16.18 9.30 8.63
N ASN A 92 17.03 9.08 9.64
CA ASN A 92 17.63 10.17 10.43
C ASN A 92 18.88 10.78 9.78
N LYS A 93 19.41 10.17 8.70
CA LYS A 93 20.67 10.58 8.04
C LYS A 93 20.52 11.73 7.04
N ASN A 94 19.30 12.11 6.67
CA ASN A 94 19.05 13.02 5.56
C ASN A 94 18.34 14.30 6.00
N LYS A 95 18.75 14.91 7.12
CA LYS A 95 18.16 16.18 7.57
C LYS A 95 18.46 17.34 6.62
N ASP A 96 19.59 17.26 5.89
CA ASP A 96 20.15 18.38 5.13
C ASP A 96 20.25 18.14 3.61
N LYS A 97 19.80 16.98 3.10
CA LYS A 97 19.77 16.69 1.65
C LYS A 97 18.50 17.22 1.00
N THR A 98 18.62 17.72 -0.23
CA THR A 98 17.46 18.06 -1.05
C THR A 98 16.73 16.78 -1.49
N LEU A 99 15.42 16.87 -1.70
CA LEU A 99 14.61 15.69 -2.02
C LEU A 99 14.94 15.09 -3.40
N GLU A 100 15.45 15.91 -4.30
CA GLU A 100 16.01 15.51 -5.59
C GLU A 100 17.32 14.71 -5.43
N GLU A 101 18.21 15.11 -4.51
CA GLU A 101 19.39 14.31 -4.12
C GLU A 101 18.99 12.99 -3.47
N MET A 102 17.92 12.98 -2.67
CA MET A 102 17.49 11.78 -1.96
C MET A 102 16.79 10.76 -2.88
N LEU A 103 16.05 11.22 -3.90
CA LEU A 103 15.44 10.36 -4.91
C LEU A 103 16.46 9.90 -5.96
N SER A 104 17.41 10.77 -6.38
CA SER A 104 18.49 10.40 -7.32
C SER A 104 19.46 9.38 -6.73
N GLU A 105 19.78 9.44 -5.44
CA GLU A 105 20.56 8.40 -4.75
C GLU A 105 19.81 7.06 -4.64
N THR A 106 18.48 7.10 -4.73
CA THR A 106 17.63 5.91 -4.63
C THR A 106 17.18 5.38 -5.99
N GLN A 107 17.47 6.09 -7.09
CA GLN A 107 17.28 5.56 -8.45
C GLN A 107 18.19 4.35 -8.64
N THR A 108 17.58 3.17 -8.59
CA THR A 108 18.26 1.90 -8.81
C THR A 108 18.24 1.55 -10.30
N SER A 109 19.14 0.65 -10.71
CA SER A 109 19.05 0.01 -12.02
C SER A 109 17.69 -0.65 -12.25
N GLU A 110 17.03 -1.14 -11.19
CA GLU A 110 15.68 -1.71 -11.25
C GLU A 110 14.61 -0.66 -11.62
N MET A 111 14.67 0.56 -11.05
CA MET A 111 13.76 1.65 -11.45
C MET A 111 13.96 2.03 -12.91
N ASN A 112 15.21 2.19 -13.34
CA ASN A 112 15.53 2.55 -14.72
C ASN A 112 15.06 1.47 -15.71
N ASN A 113 15.21 0.19 -15.35
CA ASN A 113 14.74 -0.93 -16.16
C ASN A 113 13.21 -0.97 -16.25
N ALA A 114 12.49 -0.69 -15.15
CA ALA A 114 11.04 -0.65 -15.17
C ALA A 114 10.50 0.53 -16.00
N VAL A 115 11.11 1.71 -15.86
CA VAL A 115 10.79 2.89 -16.69
C VAL A 115 11.04 2.56 -18.16
N SER A 116 12.17 1.92 -18.50
CA SER A 116 12.43 1.51 -19.88
C SER A 116 11.39 0.52 -20.39
N SER A 117 11.04 -0.50 -19.61
CA SER A 117 10.06 -1.53 -20.00
C SER A 117 8.66 -0.93 -20.19
N PHE A 118 8.20 -0.09 -19.26
CA PHE A 118 6.94 0.63 -19.40
C PHE A 118 6.94 1.50 -20.65
N THR A 119 8.05 2.22 -20.89
CA THR A 119 8.17 3.08 -22.05
C THR A 119 8.12 2.28 -23.35
N ASP A 120 8.80 1.14 -23.43
CA ASP A 120 8.75 0.25 -24.60
C ASP A 120 7.33 -0.30 -24.84
N ASN A 121 6.60 -0.65 -23.77
CA ASN A 121 5.21 -1.10 -23.86
C ASN A 121 4.25 0.03 -24.29
N LEU A 122 4.41 1.24 -23.73
CA LEU A 122 3.60 2.40 -24.10
C LEU A 122 3.82 2.80 -25.55
N VAL A 123 5.08 2.87 -25.98
CA VAL A 123 5.44 3.25 -27.36
C VAL A 123 4.94 2.19 -28.35
N SER A 124 5.14 0.89 -28.10
CA SER A 124 4.59 -0.16 -28.98
C SER A 124 3.06 -0.11 -29.09
N LYS A 125 2.36 0.29 -28.03
CA LYS A 125 0.90 0.40 -28.03
C LYS A 125 0.38 1.66 -28.73
N VAL A 126 1.11 2.77 -28.62
CA VAL A 126 0.79 4.05 -29.29
C VAL A 126 1.09 3.97 -30.79
N PHE A 127 2.15 3.29 -31.20
CA PHE A 127 2.61 3.23 -32.60
C PHE A 127 2.31 1.90 -33.33
N GLY A 128 1.73 0.91 -32.64
CA GLY A 128 1.37 -0.40 -33.19
C GLY A 128 2.56 -1.32 -33.53
N ASP A 129 2.25 -2.55 -33.98
CA ASP A 129 3.23 -3.55 -34.48
C ASP A 129 4.00 -3.08 -35.74
N GLU A 130 3.64 -1.94 -36.33
CA GLU A 130 4.42 -1.32 -37.40
C GLU A 130 5.82 -0.92 -36.91
N ALA A 131 6.06 -0.77 -35.59
CA ALA A 131 7.40 -0.60 -35.03
C ALA A 131 8.39 -1.75 -35.35
N ASN A 132 7.89 -2.94 -35.68
CA ASN A 132 8.74 -4.07 -36.09
C ASN A 132 9.14 -4.03 -37.58
N ASN A 133 8.64 -3.06 -38.37
CA ASN A 133 8.92 -2.95 -39.81
C ASN A 133 9.17 -1.53 -40.35
N ILE A 134 9.27 -0.48 -39.52
CA ILE A 134 9.40 0.90 -40.05
C ILE A 134 10.87 1.39 -40.10
N SER A 135 11.31 1.73 -41.32
CA SER A 135 12.57 2.41 -41.60
C SER A 135 12.50 3.93 -41.35
N GLY A 136 13.63 4.54 -40.95
CA GLY A 136 13.87 5.98 -41.00
C GLY A 136 13.09 6.84 -39.98
N ILE A 137 11.98 7.45 -40.40
CA ILE A 137 11.28 8.52 -39.66
C ILE A 137 10.58 8.00 -38.39
N ALA A 138 10.01 6.79 -38.41
CA ALA A 138 9.38 6.25 -37.21
C ALA A 138 10.38 5.69 -36.19
N ALA A 139 11.60 5.32 -36.58
CA ALA A 139 12.64 4.95 -35.61
C ALA A 139 13.20 6.17 -34.86
N THR A 140 13.32 7.31 -35.54
CA THR A 140 13.66 8.60 -34.91
C THR A 140 12.54 9.07 -33.99
N LEU A 141 11.28 8.97 -34.44
CA LEU A 141 10.11 9.27 -33.62
C LEU A 141 9.98 8.31 -32.43
N TYR A 142 10.19 7.01 -32.63
CA TYR A 142 10.20 5.96 -31.60
C TYR A 142 11.25 6.27 -30.52
N ASN A 143 12.48 6.59 -30.92
CA ASN A 143 13.53 6.94 -29.96
C ASN A 143 13.28 8.29 -29.28
N ALA A 144 12.72 9.28 -29.99
CA ALA A 144 12.36 10.57 -29.41
C ALA A 144 11.21 10.45 -28.39
N VAL A 145 10.19 9.64 -28.68
CA VAL A 145 9.09 9.36 -27.75
C VAL A 145 9.61 8.52 -26.59
N LYS A 146 10.41 7.48 -26.83
CA LYS A 146 11.01 6.67 -25.77
C LYS A 146 11.87 7.51 -24.83
N GLN A 147 12.69 8.42 -25.36
CA GLN A 147 13.50 9.31 -24.55
C GLN A 147 12.67 10.36 -23.79
N SER A 148 11.69 10.97 -24.47
CA SER A 148 10.80 11.98 -23.88
C SER A 148 9.89 11.40 -22.79
N VAL A 149 9.25 10.25 -23.04
CA VAL A 149 8.41 9.52 -22.08
C VAL A 149 9.25 9.02 -20.91
N SER A 150 10.40 8.39 -21.14
CA SER A 150 11.26 7.90 -20.05
C SER A 150 11.70 9.04 -19.12
N LEU A 151 12.11 10.19 -19.69
CA LEU A 151 12.44 11.40 -18.93
C LEU A 151 11.22 11.95 -18.20
N LYS A 152 10.06 12.06 -18.84
CA LYS A 152 8.86 12.67 -18.25
C LYS A 152 8.18 11.78 -17.23
N VAL A 153 8.20 10.46 -17.39
CA VAL A 153 7.82 9.49 -16.36
C VAL A 153 8.72 9.68 -15.14
N THR A 154 10.04 9.72 -15.35
CA THR A 154 11.01 9.90 -14.27
C THR A 154 10.83 11.24 -13.56
N GLU A 155 10.76 12.35 -14.31
CA GLU A 155 10.56 13.70 -13.78
C GLU A 155 9.21 13.85 -13.07
N ALA A 156 8.11 13.40 -13.67
CA ALA A 156 6.77 13.55 -13.11
C ALA A 156 6.60 12.69 -11.85
N VAL A 157 6.95 11.40 -11.93
CA VAL A 157 6.83 10.48 -10.78
C VAL A 157 7.75 10.95 -9.65
N SER A 158 9.00 11.31 -9.95
CA SER A 158 9.93 11.86 -8.96
C SER A 158 9.40 13.16 -8.34
N TYR A 159 8.94 14.11 -9.15
CA TYR A 159 8.44 15.41 -8.70
C TYR A 159 7.18 15.29 -7.83
N TYR A 160 6.19 14.49 -8.23
CA TYR A 160 4.96 14.34 -7.44
C TYR A 160 5.20 13.52 -6.17
N THR A 161 6.06 12.52 -6.23
CA THR A 161 6.52 11.81 -5.03
C THR A 161 7.30 12.75 -4.11
N ALA A 162 8.09 13.66 -4.68
CA ALA A 162 8.82 14.66 -3.92
C ALA A 162 7.87 15.65 -3.22
N GLY A 163 6.87 16.15 -3.94
CA GLY A 163 5.82 17.02 -3.39
C GLY A 163 5.07 16.41 -2.20
N VAL A 164 4.93 15.08 -2.15
CA VAL A 164 4.38 14.39 -0.99
C VAL A 164 5.26 14.60 0.25
N VAL A 165 6.58 14.49 0.16
CA VAL A 165 7.52 14.57 1.31
C VAL A 165 7.89 16.01 1.68
N ASP A 166 8.04 16.92 0.73
CA ASP A 166 8.43 18.32 0.99
C ASP A 166 7.31 19.15 1.62
N GLY A 167 6.05 18.85 1.33
CA GLY A 167 4.90 19.49 1.98
C GLY A 167 4.66 19.09 3.44
N MET A 168 5.49 18.18 4.01
CA MET A 168 5.24 17.62 5.33
C MET A 168 5.87 18.42 6.46
N SER A 169 5.02 18.86 7.39
CA SER A 169 5.43 19.37 8.70
C SER A 169 6.20 18.32 9.52
N THR A 170 6.95 18.78 10.53
CA THR A 170 7.67 17.92 11.48
C THR A 170 6.78 16.85 12.13
N LYS A 171 5.52 17.20 12.41
CA LYS A 171 4.52 16.27 12.96
C LYS A 171 4.14 15.18 11.96
N GLN A 172 3.97 15.53 10.68
CA GLN A 172 3.68 14.56 9.61
C GLN A 172 4.88 13.64 9.35
N ARG A 173 6.12 14.15 9.37
CA ARG A 173 7.32 13.29 9.28
C ARG A 173 7.44 12.31 10.44
N MET A 174 7.07 12.71 11.66
CA MET A 174 7.02 11.82 12.81
C MET A 174 5.97 10.70 12.62
N ILE A 175 4.80 11.03 12.07
CA ILE A 175 3.76 10.05 11.73
C ILE A 175 4.28 9.04 10.71
N ILE A 176 5.02 9.47 9.68
CA ILE A 176 5.63 8.56 8.70
C ILE A 176 6.70 7.66 9.30
N LYS A 177 7.50 8.17 10.25
CA LYS A 177 8.46 7.34 10.98
C LYS A 177 7.76 6.25 11.80
N ILE A 178 6.66 6.60 12.48
CA ILE A 178 5.85 5.62 13.23
C ILE A 178 5.25 4.59 12.26
N TYR A 179 4.72 5.04 11.12
CA TYR A 179 4.22 4.17 10.06
C TYR A 179 5.30 3.22 9.52
N ALA A 180 6.49 3.73 9.19
CA ALA A 180 7.62 2.94 8.71
C ALA A 180 8.10 1.93 9.75
N MET A 181 8.06 2.29 11.04
CA MET A 181 8.35 1.38 12.13
C MET A 181 7.30 0.27 12.22
N PHE A 182 6.01 0.59 12.19
CA PHE A 182 4.91 -0.37 12.27
C PHE A 182 4.81 -1.32 11.07
N THR A 183 5.29 -0.89 9.90
CA THR A 183 5.31 -1.69 8.67
C THR A 183 6.60 -2.47 8.48
N SER A 184 7.57 -2.31 9.39
CA SER A 184 8.83 -3.05 9.34
C SER A 184 8.64 -4.53 9.69
N VAL A 185 9.45 -5.39 9.07
CA VAL A 185 9.49 -6.83 9.36
C VAL A 185 9.74 -7.10 10.84
N ALA A 186 10.60 -6.32 11.49
CA ALA A 186 10.88 -6.44 12.92
C ALA A 186 9.64 -6.17 13.77
N ALA A 187 8.86 -5.12 13.46
CA ALA A 187 7.62 -4.84 14.17
C ALA A 187 6.56 -5.90 13.91
N HIS A 188 6.45 -6.43 12.69
CA HIS A 188 5.55 -7.56 12.38
C HIS A 188 5.89 -8.79 13.22
N VAL A 189 7.18 -9.14 13.30
CA VAL A 189 7.65 -10.27 14.13
C VAL A 189 7.32 -10.03 15.60
N ILE A 190 7.56 -8.83 16.14
CA ILE A 190 7.22 -8.49 17.52
C ILE A 190 5.70 -8.60 17.76
N CYS A 191 4.87 -8.09 16.84
CA CYS A 191 3.41 -8.17 16.94
C CYS A 191 2.91 -9.63 16.95
N ILE A 192 3.49 -10.49 16.12
CA ILE A 192 3.18 -11.92 16.10
C ILE A 192 3.56 -12.56 17.43
N ILE A 193 4.78 -12.33 17.92
CA ILE A 193 5.26 -12.88 19.20
C ILE A 193 4.32 -12.46 20.34
N LEU A 194 3.96 -11.19 20.42
CA LEU A 194 3.05 -10.69 21.45
C LEU A 194 1.64 -11.30 21.34
N THR A 195 1.15 -11.51 20.11
CA THR A 195 -0.15 -12.18 19.90
C THR A 195 -0.11 -13.63 20.36
N VAL A 196 0.98 -14.35 20.09
CA VAL A 196 1.19 -15.74 20.55
C VAL A 196 1.30 -15.81 22.07
N ILE A 197 2.07 -14.92 22.70
CA ILE A 197 2.16 -14.83 24.17
C ILE A 197 0.79 -14.61 24.78
N ASN A 198 -0.01 -13.70 24.24
CA ASN A 198 -1.38 -13.46 24.73
C ASN A 198 -2.31 -14.66 24.53
N ALA A 199 -2.15 -15.42 23.43
CA ALA A 199 -2.86 -16.69 23.26
C ALA A 199 -2.45 -17.70 24.34
N LEU A 200 -1.16 -17.84 24.64
CA LEU A 200 -0.66 -18.72 25.72
C LEU A 200 -1.16 -18.29 27.11
N LEU A 201 -1.30 -16.98 27.36
CA LEU A 201 -1.92 -16.49 28.60
C LEU A 201 -3.39 -16.94 28.71
N ILE A 202 -4.13 -17.07 27.61
CA ILE A 202 -5.47 -17.66 27.62
C ILE A 202 -5.42 -19.14 28.04
N PHE A 203 -4.43 -19.92 27.56
CA PHE A 203 -4.23 -21.29 28.03
C PHE A 203 -3.99 -21.36 29.54
N ALA A 204 -3.19 -20.46 30.11
CA ALA A 204 -2.93 -20.42 31.54
C ALA A 204 -4.15 -19.94 32.36
N ALA A 205 -4.95 -19.03 31.82
CA ALA A 205 -6.08 -18.42 32.53
C ALA A 205 -7.32 -19.33 32.61
N TYR A 206 -7.46 -20.29 31.69
CA TYR A 206 -8.60 -21.21 31.61
C TYR A 206 -8.20 -22.63 31.98
N LYS A 207 -8.92 -23.22 32.96
CA LYS A 207 -8.62 -24.57 33.48
C LYS A 207 -9.12 -25.72 32.58
N GLU A 208 -10.14 -25.46 31.77
CA GLU A 208 -10.78 -26.48 30.93
C GLU A 208 -10.45 -26.25 29.45
N LYS A 209 -10.24 -27.33 28.70
CA LYS A 209 -9.97 -27.28 27.25
C LYS A 209 -11.06 -26.52 26.48
N ALA A 210 -12.34 -26.78 26.79
CA ALA A 210 -13.46 -26.05 26.19
C ALA A 210 -13.44 -24.56 26.55
N GLY A 211 -12.99 -24.20 27.76
CA GLY A 211 -12.83 -22.82 28.19
C GLY A 211 -11.75 -22.07 27.42
N VAL A 212 -10.60 -22.71 27.17
CA VAL A 212 -9.50 -22.14 26.37
C VAL A 212 -9.95 -21.87 24.93
N ILE A 213 -10.55 -22.88 24.27
CA ILE A 213 -11.00 -22.76 22.88
C ILE A 213 -12.07 -21.67 22.76
N ARG A 214 -13.01 -21.60 23.70
CA ARG A 214 -14.01 -20.53 23.74
C ARG A 214 -13.38 -19.15 23.97
N GLY A 215 -12.36 -19.05 24.82
CA GLY A 215 -11.63 -17.82 25.07
C GLY A 215 -10.93 -17.32 23.80
N LEU A 216 -10.17 -18.19 23.13
CA LEU A 216 -9.56 -17.87 21.84
C LEU A 216 -10.61 -17.45 20.82
N GLY A 217 -11.70 -18.22 20.68
CA GLY A 217 -12.79 -17.92 19.77
C GLY A 217 -13.44 -16.55 20.00
N LEU A 218 -13.74 -16.20 21.25
CA LEU A 218 -14.28 -14.88 21.60
C LEU A 218 -13.29 -13.75 21.28
N GLY A 219 -12.02 -13.95 21.61
CA GLY A 219 -10.97 -12.97 21.37
C GLY A 219 -10.70 -12.74 19.88
N THR A 220 -10.64 -13.80 19.07
CA THR A 220 -10.44 -13.70 17.62
C THR A 220 -11.68 -13.07 16.93
N THR A 221 -12.89 -13.42 17.37
CA THR A 221 -14.13 -12.80 16.85
C THR A 221 -14.16 -11.30 17.15
N ALA A 222 -13.92 -10.93 18.41
CA ALA A 222 -13.92 -9.54 18.84
C ALA A 222 -12.80 -8.74 18.14
N GLY A 223 -11.60 -9.30 18.01
CA GLY A 223 -10.48 -8.66 17.31
C GLY A 223 -10.78 -8.44 15.82
N GLY A 224 -11.42 -9.42 15.17
CA GLY A 224 -11.90 -9.29 13.79
C GLY A 224 -12.92 -8.16 13.62
N LEU A 225 -13.89 -8.04 14.53
CA LEU A 225 -14.88 -6.94 14.53
C LEU A 225 -14.24 -5.58 14.80
N VAL A 226 -13.30 -5.49 15.75
CA VAL A 226 -12.55 -4.26 16.02
C VAL A 226 -11.79 -3.82 14.77
N LEU A 227 -11.13 -4.75 14.07
CA LEU A 227 -10.44 -4.45 12.83
C LEU A 227 -11.39 -3.96 11.73
N PHE A 228 -12.58 -4.54 11.62
CA PHE A 228 -13.60 -4.07 10.69
C PHE A 228 -13.98 -2.61 10.95
N ILE A 229 -14.24 -2.25 12.22
CA ILE A 229 -14.58 -0.88 12.61
C ILE A 229 -13.41 0.06 12.35
N LEU A 230 -12.18 -0.35 12.71
CA LEU A 230 -10.97 0.43 12.47
C LEU A 230 -10.76 0.70 10.96
N SER A 231 -11.05 -0.26 10.08
CA SER A 231 -10.94 -0.04 8.64
C SER A 231 -11.82 1.11 8.13
N LYS A 232 -13.05 1.22 8.64
CA LYS A 232 -13.98 2.32 8.29
C LYS A 232 -13.49 3.67 8.81
N MET A 233 -12.99 3.70 10.05
CA MET A 233 -12.39 4.91 10.62
C MET A 233 -11.15 5.33 9.82
N PHE A 234 -10.34 4.36 9.42
CA PHE A 234 -9.13 4.59 8.64
C PHE A 234 -9.42 5.22 7.28
N VAL A 235 -10.41 4.71 6.52
CA VAL A 235 -10.85 5.33 5.25
C VAL A 235 -11.28 6.77 5.48
N ASN A 236 -12.12 7.04 6.48
CA ASN A 236 -12.62 8.39 6.75
C ASN A 236 -11.51 9.39 7.11
N VAL A 237 -10.51 8.96 7.88
CA VAL A 237 -9.35 9.79 8.22
C VAL A 237 -8.41 9.93 7.02
N GLY A 238 -8.13 8.83 6.32
CA GLY A 238 -7.26 8.77 5.15
C GLY A 238 -7.74 9.67 4.02
N MET A 239 -9.03 9.65 3.69
CA MET A 239 -9.63 10.53 2.67
C MET A 239 -9.44 12.02 3.00
N ARG A 240 -9.65 12.40 4.28
CA ARG A 240 -9.44 13.79 4.73
C ARG A 240 -7.97 14.19 4.71
N LEU A 241 -7.07 13.27 5.07
CA LEU A 241 -5.64 13.52 5.07
C LEU A 241 -5.12 13.64 3.64
N SER A 242 -5.59 12.79 2.73
CA SER A 242 -5.20 12.81 1.33
C SER A 242 -5.63 14.10 0.63
N ASN A 243 -6.87 14.56 0.87
CA ASN A 243 -7.33 15.87 0.38
C ASN A 243 -6.40 17.01 0.79
N ARG A 244 -5.89 16.97 2.03
CA ARG A 244 -4.98 18.00 2.56
C ARG A 244 -3.55 17.88 2.05
N MET A 245 -3.07 16.65 1.81
CA MET A 245 -1.70 16.41 1.38
C MET A 245 -1.53 16.57 -0.13
N VAL A 246 -2.55 16.20 -0.91
CA VAL A 246 -2.39 16.03 -2.36
C VAL A 246 -3.50 16.68 -3.19
N GLY A 247 -4.47 17.32 -2.53
CA GLY A 247 -5.51 18.14 -3.17
C GLY A 247 -6.71 17.34 -3.73
N ARG A 248 -6.75 16.02 -3.51
CA ARG A 248 -7.83 15.14 -3.97
C ARG A 248 -8.14 14.04 -2.95
N THR A 249 -9.37 13.54 -2.99
CA THR A 249 -9.79 12.42 -2.14
C THR A 249 -9.26 11.14 -2.77
N VAL A 250 -8.51 10.36 -1.99
CA VAL A 250 -8.03 9.07 -2.45
C VAL A 250 -8.89 7.98 -1.89
N ASP A 251 -9.30 7.08 -2.77
CA ASP A 251 -9.93 5.83 -2.38
C ASP A 251 -8.87 4.86 -1.87
N PHE A 252 -9.14 4.31 -0.68
CA PHE A 252 -8.29 3.31 -0.08
C PHE A 252 -8.91 1.93 -0.30
N SER A 253 -8.21 1.04 -1.00
CA SER A 253 -8.63 -0.35 -1.13
C SER A 253 -8.62 -1.05 0.23
N MET A 254 -9.80 -1.36 0.76
CA MET A 254 -9.97 -2.02 2.06
C MET A 254 -10.15 -3.54 1.94
N ASN A 255 -9.99 -4.11 0.73
CA ASN A 255 -10.23 -5.55 0.50
C ASN A 255 -9.41 -6.44 1.43
N GLY A 256 -8.12 -6.12 1.65
CA GLY A 256 -7.27 -6.85 2.59
C GLY A 256 -7.77 -6.78 4.04
N TRP A 257 -8.30 -5.64 4.46
CA TRP A 257 -8.88 -5.44 5.79
C TRP A 257 -10.15 -6.24 6.00
N TYR A 258 -11.06 -6.21 5.03
CA TYR A 258 -12.31 -6.97 5.08
C TYR A 258 -12.08 -8.47 5.03
N LEU A 259 -11.14 -8.93 4.19
CA LEU A 259 -10.79 -10.34 4.12
C LEU A 259 -10.19 -10.83 5.44
N PHE A 260 -9.20 -10.12 5.98
CA PHE A 260 -8.56 -10.54 7.23
C PHE A 260 -9.55 -10.48 8.41
N SER A 261 -10.35 -9.41 8.50
CA SER A 261 -11.43 -9.30 9.49
C SER A 261 -12.43 -10.44 9.38
N GLY A 262 -12.91 -10.74 8.16
CA GLY A 262 -13.85 -11.82 7.88
C GLY A 262 -13.31 -13.18 8.27
N ILE A 263 -12.04 -13.46 7.97
CA ILE A 263 -11.35 -14.70 8.38
C ILE A 263 -11.29 -14.79 9.91
N CYS A 264 -10.92 -13.71 10.60
CA CYS A 264 -10.87 -13.70 12.07
C CYS A 264 -12.25 -13.97 12.70
N VAL A 265 -13.31 -13.33 12.19
CA VAL A 265 -14.68 -13.55 12.68
C VAL A 265 -15.11 -14.99 12.42
N ALA A 266 -14.93 -15.51 11.21
CA ALA A 266 -15.31 -16.88 10.87
C ALA A 266 -14.56 -17.92 11.72
N ALA A 267 -13.23 -17.80 11.82
CA ALA A 267 -12.41 -18.69 12.65
C ALA A 267 -12.80 -18.61 14.13
N GLY A 268 -13.08 -17.41 14.63
CA GLY A 268 -13.55 -17.18 15.99
C GLY A 268 -14.87 -17.87 16.30
N VAL A 269 -15.86 -17.75 15.41
CA VAL A 269 -17.17 -18.40 15.54
C VAL A 269 -17.04 -19.93 15.51
N VAL A 270 -16.24 -20.48 14.59
CA VAL A 270 -15.99 -21.93 14.52
C VAL A 270 -15.40 -22.45 15.83
N MET A 271 -14.41 -21.74 16.41
CA MET A 271 -13.85 -22.11 17.71
C MET A 271 -14.89 -22.10 18.83
N ILE A 272 -15.81 -21.12 18.84
CA ILE A 272 -16.89 -21.06 19.83
C ILE A 272 -17.82 -22.28 19.70
N VAL A 273 -18.20 -22.66 18.48
CA VAL A 273 -19.05 -23.84 18.22
C VAL A 273 -18.35 -25.13 18.66
N VAL A 274 -17.08 -25.30 18.28
CA VAL A 274 -16.28 -26.47 18.70
C VAL A 274 -16.19 -26.57 20.23
N ALA A 275 -15.99 -25.44 20.91
CA ALA A 275 -15.98 -25.42 22.37
C ALA A 275 -17.32 -25.84 23.00
N GLN A 276 -18.45 -25.50 22.38
CA GLN A 276 -19.77 -25.93 22.82
C GLN A 276 -19.97 -27.43 22.65
N VAL A 277 -19.54 -28.00 21.52
CA VAL A 277 -19.60 -29.45 21.26
C VAL A 277 -18.75 -30.22 22.26
N ILE A 278 -17.51 -29.80 22.50
CA ILE A 278 -16.61 -30.44 23.47
C ILE A 278 -17.21 -30.41 24.88
N LYS A 279 -17.82 -29.28 25.27
CA LYS A 279 -18.47 -29.16 26.57
C LYS A 279 -19.68 -30.11 26.69
N LYS A 280 -20.45 -30.27 25.61
CA LYS A 280 -21.62 -31.16 25.57
C LYS A 280 -21.22 -32.63 25.64
N ASN A 281 -20.10 -33.03 25.02
CA ASN A 281 -19.65 -34.43 25.02
C ASN A 281 -18.94 -34.86 26.32
N ASN A 282 -18.48 -33.91 27.13
CA ASN A 282 -17.80 -34.17 28.41
C ASN A 282 -18.74 -34.08 29.63
N ASN A 283 -20.02 -33.77 29.40
CA ASN A 283 -21.10 -33.73 30.40
C ASN A 283 -22.08 -34.87 30.12
#